data_AF-E1YDS2-F1
#
_entry.id   AF-E1YDS2-F1
#
_cell.length_a   1.000
_cell.length_b   1.000
_cell.length_c   1.000
_cell.angle_alpha   90.00
_cell.angle_beta   90.00
_cell.angle_gamma   90.00
#
_symmetry.space_group_name_H-M   'P 1'
#
loop_
_entity.id
_entity.type
_entity.pdbx_description
1 polymer ?
#
loop_
_entity_poly.entity_id
_entity_poly.type
_entity_poly.pdbx_seq_one_letter_code
_entity_poly.pdbx_strand_id
1 'polypeptide(L)'
;MSGFNHTAYADRHGRDHHNYNDSRYNHNRHYPARGQYVSRLPHKHWSGDYRGSRYFFSGGIWYRPYGPRFTIVAPPIGLFVPFLPPYFTTIWVGNIPYYYANEAYYTNRGDGYIVVEPPNQEISQAPPPADKMFIYPRLGQSEQQQADDRYQCHSWAASQTNFDPTRPPEHISVSEMGQKRSDYQRAMAACLDGRGYTVK
;
A
#
# COMPACT_ATOMS: atom_id res chain seq x y z
N MET A 1 19.57 -8.33 -27.36
CA MET A 1 20.23 -7.07 -26.91
C MET A 1 19.23 -5.95 -27.16
N SER A 2 18.43 -5.61 -26.15
CA SER A 2 17.35 -4.62 -26.28
C SER A 2 17.56 -3.56 -25.21
N GLY A 3 18.06 -2.40 -25.63
CA GLY A 3 18.20 -1.23 -24.78
C GLY A 3 16.85 -0.51 -24.71
N PHE A 4 16.27 -0.46 -23.52
CA PHE A 4 15.14 0.41 -23.22
C PHE A 4 15.67 1.69 -22.57
N ASN A 5 15.64 2.78 -23.34
CA ASN A 5 15.84 4.13 -22.82
C ASN A 5 14.61 4.52 -22.00
N HIS A 6 14.76 4.58 -20.68
CA HIS A 6 13.84 5.34 -19.83
C HIS A 6 14.04 6.81 -20.14
N THR A 7 13.11 7.40 -20.88
CA THR A 7 13.02 8.84 -21.07
C THR A 7 12.77 9.48 -19.71
N ALA A 8 13.83 10.09 -19.20
CA ALA A 8 13.81 11.01 -18.09
C ALA A 8 12.81 12.13 -18.38
N TYR A 9 11.84 12.32 -17.49
CA TYR A 9 11.26 13.64 -17.26
C TYR A 9 12.31 14.47 -16.51
N ALA A 10 13.38 14.82 -17.21
CA ALA A 10 14.30 15.87 -16.82
C ALA A 10 13.89 17.11 -17.61
N ASP A 11 12.94 17.86 -17.06
CA ASP A 11 12.73 19.22 -17.50
C ASP A 11 13.91 20.06 -16.99
N ARG A 12 14.79 20.44 -17.91
CA ARG A 12 15.88 21.39 -17.66
C ARG A 12 15.30 22.78 -17.79
N HIS A 13 15.39 23.61 -16.74
CA HIS A 13 15.98 24.96 -16.77
C HIS A 13 15.71 25.69 -15.44
N GLY A 14 16.80 25.93 -14.68
CA GLY A 14 17.03 27.05 -13.76
C GLY A 14 15.93 27.47 -12.77
N ARG A 15 16.07 27.05 -11.51
CA ARG A 15 15.80 27.84 -10.29
C ARG A 15 16.21 27.01 -9.06
N ASP A 16 16.90 27.65 -8.13
CA ASP A 16 17.16 27.17 -6.77
C ASP A 16 15.84 26.94 -6.01
N HIS A 17 15.13 25.87 -6.34
CA HIS A 17 13.96 25.48 -5.58
C HIS A 17 14.43 24.67 -4.39
N HIS A 18 14.75 25.39 -3.30
CA HIS A 18 15.12 24.75 -2.06
C HIS A 18 14.05 23.76 -1.58
N ASN A 19 12.79 24.05 -1.91
CA ASN A 19 11.62 23.23 -1.65
C ASN A 19 10.81 23.03 -2.94
N TYR A 20 10.09 21.92 -3.03
CA TYR A 20 9.11 21.63 -4.08
C TYR A 20 7.75 21.32 -3.45
N ASN A 21 6.68 21.51 -4.22
CA ASN A 21 5.32 21.16 -3.82
C ASN A 21 4.95 19.78 -4.40
N ASP A 22 4.80 18.80 -3.54
CA ASP A 22 4.31 17.46 -3.86
C ASP A 22 2.77 17.49 -3.93
N SER A 23 2.23 17.77 -5.11
CA SER A 23 0.78 17.78 -5.39
C SER A 23 0.24 16.41 -5.79
N ARG A 24 1.10 15.38 -5.88
CA ARG A 24 0.68 14.05 -6.35
C ARG A 24 -0.38 13.48 -5.41
N TYR A 25 -1.44 12.91 -5.98
CA TYR A 25 -2.56 12.36 -5.23
C TYR A 25 -3.18 13.36 -4.24
N ASN A 26 -3.27 14.65 -4.59
CA ASN A 26 -3.77 15.71 -3.71
C ASN A 26 -3.02 15.78 -2.36
N HIS A 27 -1.77 15.32 -2.31
CA HIS A 27 -0.94 15.36 -1.11
C HIS A 27 -0.65 16.81 -0.69
N ASN A 28 -0.48 17.71 -1.68
CA ASN A 28 -0.41 19.17 -1.55
C ASN A 28 0.54 19.63 -0.43
N ARG A 29 1.75 19.08 -0.42
CA ARG A 29 2.72 19.27 0.67
C ARG A 29 4.07 19.73 0.16
N HIS A 30 4.66 20.67 0.89
CA HIS A 30 5.97 21.21 0.53
C HIS A 30 7.08 20.42 1.21
N TYR A 31 8.07 20.00 0.44
CA TYR A 31 9.24 19.28 0.91
C TYR A 31 10.52 19.93 0.40
N PRO A 32 11.62 19.87 1.17
CA PRO A 32 12.92 20.22 0.64
C PRO A 32 13.32 19.26 -0.49
N ALA A 33 14.03 19.77 -1.48
CA ALA A 33 14.53 18.96 -2.58
C ALA A 33 15.52 17.88 -2.10
N ARG A 34 15.49 16.70 -2.73
CA ARG A 34 16.46 15.63 -2.47
C ARG A 34 17.87 16.07 -2.87
N GLY A 35 18.88 15.50 -2.21
CA GLY A 35 20.30 15.84 -2.41
C GLY A 35 20.78 17.05 -1.61
N GLN A 36 19.89 17.84 -1.04
CA GLN A 36 20.26 18.91 -0.12
C GLN A 36 20.91 18.39 1.16
N TYR A 37 21.65 19.28 1.83
CA TYR A 37 22.35 18.96 3.07
C TYR A 37 21.81 19.78 4.25
N VAL A 38 21.70 19.14 5.42
CA VAL A 38 21.41 19.80 6.68
C VAL A 38 22.53 19.55 7.67
N SER A 39 22.94 20.57 8.41
CA SER A 39 24.03 20.45 9.39
C SER A 39 23.60 19.75 10.67
N ARG A 40 22.30 19.75 10.99
CA ARG A 40 21.72 19.10 12.17
C ARG A 40 20.36 18.53 11.82
N LEU A 41 20.02 17.38 12.39
CA LEU A 41 18.70 16.79 12.26
C LEU A 41 17.67 17.53 13.12
N PRO A 42 16.38 17.52 12.74
CA PRO A 42 15.30 17.95 13.63
C PRO A 42 15.34 17.21 14.98
N HIS A 43 14.97 17.91 16.06
CA HIS A 43 15.01 17.36 17.42
C HIS A 43 14.25 16.03 17.57
N LYS A 44 13.05 15.94 17.01
CA LYS A 44 12.28 14.70 16.95
C LYS A 44 12.54 14.02 15.62
N HIS A 45 13.27 12.92 15.67
CA HIS A 45 13.48 12.05 14.52
C HIS A 45 13.48 10.59 14.96
N TRP A 46 13.14 9.72 14.03
CA TRP A 46 13.40 8.30 14.15
C TRP A 46 14.75 7.97 13.49
N SER A 47 15.41 6.90 13.91
CA SER A 47 16.58 6.35 13.21
C SER A 47 16.52 4.83 13.14
N GLY A 48 17.10 4.26 12.09
CA GLY A 48 17.23 2.82 11.92
C GLY A 48 18.28 2.46 10.89
N ASP A 49 18.80 1.25 11.01
CA ASP A 49 19.84 0.73 10.13
C ASP A 49 19.23 -0.16 9.05
N TYR A 50 19.71 -0.02 7.82
CA TYR A 50 19.28 -0.83 6.68
C TYR A 50 20.45 -1.09 5.74
N ARG A 51 20.74 -2.37 5.49
CA ARG A 51 21.86 -2.84 4.64
C ARG A 51 23.19 -2.12 4.95
N GLY A 52 23.50 -1.96 6.25
CA GLY A 52 24.73 -1.33 6.73
C GLY A 52 24.77 0.20 6.66
N SER A 53 23.68 0.85 6.25
CA SER A 53 23.56 2.32 6.27
C SER A 53 22.52 2.77 7.30
N ARG A 54 22.83 3.83 8.04
CA ARG A 54 21.89 4.45 8.98
C ARG A 54 21.02 5.48 8.27
N TYR A 55 19.72 5.41 8.53
CA TYR A 55 18.73 6.35 8.03
C TYR A 55 18.05 7.05 9.19
N PHE A 56 17.61 8.29 8.93
CA PHE A 56 16.85 9.09 9.88
C PHE A 56 15.60 9.60 9.19
N PHE A 57 14.52 9.72 9.96
CA PHE A 57 13.25 10.19 9.46
C PHE A 57 12.69 11.30 10.36
N SER A 58 12.23 12.39 9.76
CA SER A 58 11.48 13.43 10.47
C SER A 58 10.49 14.12 9.54
N GLY A 59 9.22 14.22 9.95
CA GLY A 59 8.21 15.05 9.27
C GLY A 59 7.90 14.68 7.81
N GLY A 60 8.18 13.45 7.38
CA GLY A 60 8.05 13.02 5.98
C GLY A 60 9.36 13.07 5.18
N ILE A 61 10.46 13.51 5.79
CA ILE A 61 11.76 13.69 5.14
C ILE A 61 12.72 12.62 5.64
N TRP A 62 13.45 12.01 4.69
CA TRP A 62 14.46 11.00 4.95
C TRP A 62 15.86 11.60 4.83
N TYR A 63 16.73 11.21 5.75
CA TYR A 63 18.10 11.67 5.81
C TYR A 63 19.05 10.48 5.96
N ARG A 64 20.28 10.66 5.48
CA ARG A 64 21.41 9.77 5.80
C ARG A 64 22.65 10.60 6.14
N PRO A 65 23.62 10.04 6.89
CA PRO A 65 24.90 10.70 7.16
C PRO A 65 25.65 11.06 5.88
N TYR A 66 26.30 12.21 5.88
CA TYR A 66 27.22 12.66 4.84
C TYR A 66 28.33 13.52 5.48
N GLY A 67 29.44 12.87 5.84
CA GLY A 67 30.51 13.51 6.62
C GLY A 67 29.97 14.10 7.93
N PRO A 68 30.19 15.40 8.22
CA PRO A 68 29.66 16.05 9.43
C PRO A 68 28.20 16.52 9.27
N ARG A 69 27.56 16.29 8.12
CA ARG A 69 26.20 16.73 7.79
C ARG A 69 25.31 15.53 7.51
N PHE A 70 24.07 15.81 7.13
CA PHE A 70 23.11 14.83 6.65
C PHE A 70 22.60 15.26 5.29
N THR A 71 22.38 14.32 4.38
CA THR A 71 21.77 14.59 3.06
C THR A 71 20.35 14.07 3.00
N ILE A 72 19.47 14.82 2.34
CA ILE A 72 18.07 14.48 2.12
C ILE A 72 17.98 13.46 1.00
N VAL A 73 17.36 12.32 1.26
CA VAL A 73 17.32 11.17 0.34
C VAL A 73 15.91 10.61 0.17
N ALA A 74 15.74 9.77 -0.84
CA ALA A 74 14.64 8.81 -0.84
C ALA A 74 14.89 7.75 0.26
N PRO A 75 13.85 7.24 0.93
CA PRO A 75 14.01 6.00 1.66
C PRO A 75 14.33 4.86 0.68
N PRO A 76 15.22 3.91 1.05
CA PRO A 76 15.51 2.77 0.20
C PRO A 76 14.31 1.80 0.15
N ILE A 77 14.08 1.21 -1.02
CA ILE A 77 13.07 0.15 -1.19
C ILE A 77 13.40 -1.02 -0.26
N GLY A 78 12.38 -1.55 0.39
CA GLY A 78 12.48 -2.64 1.36
C GLY A 78 12.80 -2.19 2.79
N LEU A 79 12.95 -0.89 3.06
CA LEU A 79 13.11 -0.39 4.42
C LEU A 79 11.82 -0.59 5.22
N PHE A 80 11.94 -1.29 6.35
CA PHE A 80 10.85 -1.44 7.31
C PHE A 80 10.81 -0.24 8.28
N VAL A 81 9.60 0.22 8.60
CA VAL A 81 9.33 1.26 9.59
C VAL A 81 8.08 0.89 10.42
N PRO A 82 8.07 1.13 11.74
CA PRO A 82 6.91 0.85 12.58
C PRO A 82 5.85 1.98 12.54
N PHE A 83 6.00 2.97 11.66
CA PHE A 83 5.13 4.13 11.55
C PHE A 83 4.89 4.50 10.09
N LEU A 84 3.80 5.25 9.84
CA LEU A 84 3.61 5.95 8.58
C LEU A 84 4.13 7.39 8.69
N PRO A 85 4.63 7.97 7.58
CA PRO A 85 4.90 9.39 7.54
C PRO A 85 3.70 10.21 7.98
N PRO A 86 3.88 11.27 8.78
CA PRO A 86 2.79 12.21 9.04
C PRO A 86 2.23 12.72 7.71
N TYR A 87 0.90 12.86 7.63
CA TYR A 87 0.17 13.38 6.47
C TYR A 87 0.29 12.54 5.20
N PHE A 88 0.55 11.23 5.33
CA PHE A 88 0.48 10.33 4.18
C PHE A 88 -0.87 10.46 3.44
N THR A 89 -0.83 10.28 2.13
CA THR A 89 -2.02 10.11 1.32
C THR A 89 -2.28 8.61 1.13
N THR A 90 -3.48 8.14 1.42
CA THR A 90 -3.89 6.78 1.04
C THR A 90 -4.26 6.76 -0.43
N ILE A 91 -3.68 5.82 -1.16
CA ILE A 91 -4.04 5.48 -2.53
C ILE A 91 -4.36 3.98 -2.59
N TRP A 92 -5.18 3.60 -3.55
CA TRP A 92 -5.67 2.24 -3.69
C TRP A 92 -5.23 1.68 -5.03
N VAL A 93 -4.61 0.51 -4.96
CA VAL A 93 -4.23 -0.29 -6.12
C VAL A 93 -5.08 -1.55 -6.05
N GLY A 94 -6.13 -1.61 -6.88
CA GLY A 94 -7.25 -2.52 -6.64
C GLY A 94 -7.90 -2.24 -5.27
N ASN A 95 -7.98 -3.26 -4.41
CA ASN A 95 -8.52 -3.15 -3.04
C ASN A 95 -7.43 -3.00 -1.97
N ILE A 96 -6.20 -2.69 -2.37
CA ILE A 96 -5.03 -2.73 -1.49
C ILE A 96 -4.59 -1.30 -1.17
N PRO A 97 -4.56 -0.91 0.11
CA PRO A 97 -4.12 0.42 0.47
C PRO A 97 -2.59 0.52 0.37
N TYR A 98 -2.15 1.55 -0.32
CA TYR A 98 -0.78 2.05 -0.33
C TYR A 98 -0.79 3.44 0.31
N TYR A 99 0.30 3.78 0.98
CA TYR A 99 0.46 5.06 1.64
C TYR A 99 1.59 5.83 0.97
N TYR A 100 1.28 7.05 0.54
CA TYR A 100 2.19 7.90 -0.22
C TYR A 100 2.62 9.10 0.60
N ALA A 101 3.91 9.42 0.61
CA ALA A 101 4.41 10.71 1.09
C ALA A 101 5.80 11.01 0.52
N ASN A 102 6.04 12.25 0.10
CA ASN A 102 7.35 12.73 -0.36
C ASN A 102 8.00 11.80 -1.41
N GLU A 103 7.19 11.43 -2.40
CA GLU A 103 7.53 10.48 -3.49
C GLU A 103 7.92 9.06 -3.05
N ALA A 104 7.66 8.69 -1.79
CA ALA A 104 7.84 7.33 -1.28
C ALA A 104 6.49 6.63 -1.11
N TYR A 105 6.49 5.33 -1.38
CA TYR A 105 5.31 4.48 -1.27
C TYR A 105 5.55 3.45 -0.16
N TYR A 106 4.53 3.23 0.66
CA TYR A 106 4.56 2.31 1.77
C TYR A 106 3.39 1.35 1.65
N THR A 107 3.62 0.08 1.95
CA THR A 107 2.54 -0.89 2.15
C THR A 107 2.62 -1.45 3.56
N ASN A 108 1.48 -1.87 4.09
CA ASN A 108 1.41 -2.51 5.40
C ASN A 108 2.14 -3.87 5.33
N ARG A 109 2.66 -4.37 6.45
CA ARG A 109 3.29 -5.70 6.56
C ARG A 109 2.74 -6.52 7.75
N GLY A 110 1.68 -6.04 8.38
CA GLY A 110 1.09 -6.58 9.60
C GLY A 110 1.71 -5.97 10.86
N ASP A 111 3.03 -6.02 10.99
CA ASP A 111 3.81 -5.51 12.13
C ASP A 111 4.35 -4.08 11.94
N GLY A 112 4.09 -3.47 10.79
CA GLY A 112 4.51 -2.13 10.44
C GLY A 112 4.32 -1.87 8.95
N TYR A 113 5.22 -1.10 8.37
CA TYR A 113 5.17 -0.70 6.97
C TYR A 113 6.52 -0.90 6.31
N ILE A 114 6.50 -1.19 5.01
CA ILE A 114 7.70 -1.35 4.21
C ILE A 114 7.65 -0.39 3.02
N VAL A 115 8.79 0.23 2.73
CA VAL A 115 8.96 1.09 1.56
C VAL A 115 8.97 0.20 0.31
N VAL A 116 8.11 0.50 -0.65
CA VAL A 116 7.95 -0.27 -1.89
C VAL A 116 8.17 0.60 -3.11
N GLU A 117 8.37 -0.04 -4.25
CA GLU A 117 8.41 0.66 -5.53
C GLU A 117 7.06 1.33 -5.81
N PRO A 118 7.05 2.41 -6.62
CA PRO A 118 5.80 3.00 -7.09
C PRO A 118 4.93 1.93 -7.76
N PRO A 119 3.63 1.86 -7.43
CA PRO A 119 2.75 0.89 -8.07
C PRO A 119 2.65 1.19 -9.56
N ASN A 120 2.76 0.14 -10.38
CA ASN A 120 2.69 0.19 -11.84
C ASN A 120 1.28 -0.09 -12.39
N GLN A 121 0.31 -0.33 -11.50
CA GLN A 121 -1.09 -0.58 -11.82
C GLN A 121 -1.91 0.71 -11.68
N GLU A 122 -3.19 0.65 -12.06
CA GLU A 122 -4.12 1.77 -11.87
C GLU A 122 -4.28 2.13 -10.39
N ILE A 123 -4.28 3.44 -10.13
CA ILE A 123 -4.33 4.02 -8.79
C ILE A 123 -5.64 4.79 -8.65
N SER A 124 -6.38 4.51 -7.58
CA SER A 124 -7.55 5.28 -7.14
C SER A 124 -7.24 6.03 -5.85
N GLN A 125 -7.71 7.27 -5.74
CA GLN A 125 -7.69 8.03 -4.47
C GLN A 125 -8.99 7.84 -3.67
N ALA A 126 -10.02 7.29 -4.31
CA ALA A 126 -11.24 6.91 -3.61
C ALA A 126 -11.04 5.53 -2.96
N PRO A 127 -11.41 5.36 -1.68
CA PRO A 127 -11.43 4.04 -1.08
C PRO A 127 -12.36 3.13 -1.87
N PRO A 128 -12.00 1.85 -2.04
CA PRO A 128 -12.89 0.88 -2.63
C PRO A 128 -14.16 0.82 -1.77
N PRO A 129 -15.30 0.46 -2.37
CA PRO A 129 -16.49 0.11 -1.60
C PRO A 129 -16.11 -0.89 -0.50
N ALA A 130 -16.63 -0.70 0.71
CA ALA A 130 -16.33 -1.59 1.82
C ALA A 130 -16.65 -3.05 1.42
N ASP A 131 -15.74 -3.97 1.76
CA ASP A 131 -15.81 -5.42 1.53
C ASP A 131 -16.93 -6.10 2.37
N LYS A 132 -18.15 -5.57 2.33
CA LYS A 132 -19.33 -6.18 2.95
C LYS A 132 -20.16 -6.84 1.87
N MET A 133 -20.09 -8.17 1.85
CA MET A 133 -20.94 -8.99 1.00
C MET A 133 -22.34 -9.09 1.62
N PHE A 134 -23.33 -8.50 0.98
CA PHE A 134 -24.74 -8.67 1.33
C PHE A 134 -25.33 -9.80 0.50
N ILE A 135 -25.96 -10.77 1.17
CA ILE A 135 -26.46 -12.00 0.54
C ILE A 135 -27.98 -12.06 0.70
N TYR A 136 -28.70 -12.05 -0.43
CA TYR A 136 -30.16 -12.02 -0.49
C TYR A 136 -30.70 -13.30 -1.15
N PRO A 137 -31.64 -14.03 -0.52
CA PRO A 137 -32.25 -15.21 -1.13
C PRO A 137 -33.13 -14.81 -2.32
N ARG A 138 -32.90 -15.40 -3.51
CA ARG A 138 -33.78 -15.18 -4.68
C ARG A 138 -34.99 -16.11 -4.70
N LEU A 139 -34.86 -17.28 -4.10
CA LEU A 139 -35.85 -18.36 -4.19
C LEU A 139 -36.61 -18.57 -2.88
N GLY A 140 -36.51 -17.61 -1.95
CA GLY A 140 -37.14 -17.72 -0.63
C GLY A 140 -36.45 -18.73 0.29
N GLN A 141 -35.15 -18.97 0.11
CA GLN A 141 -34.38 -19.85 1.00
C GLN A 141 -34.51 -19.38 2.45
N SER A 142 -34.72 -20.33 3.38
CA SER A 142 -34.83 -20.04 4.81
C SER A 142 -33.50 -19.55 5.39
N GLU A 143 -33.55 -18.95 6.58
CA GLU A 143 -32.33 -18.52 7.28
C GLU A 143 -31.38 -19.70 7.55
N GLN A 144 -31.92 -20.86 7.92
CA GLN A 144 -31.13 -22.07 8.14
C GLN A 144 -30.44 -22.52 6.86
N GLN A 145 -31.18 -22.61 5.75
CA GLN A 145 -30.58 -22.96 4.46
C GLN A 145 -29.51 -21.95 4.04
N GLN A 146 -29.77 -20.66 4.27
CA GLN A 146 -28.79 -19.62 3.98
C GLN A 146 -27.53 -19.76 4.85
N ALA A 147 -27.64 -20.13 6.12
CA ALA A 147 -26.49 -20.37 6.98
C ALA A 147 -25.67 -21.58 6.48
N ASP A 148 -26.34 -22.68 6.13
CA ASP A 148 -25.71 -23.89 5.60
C ASP A 148 -25.02 -23.61 4.26
N ASP A 149 -25.70 -22.92 3.35
CA ASP A 149 -25.16 -22.56 2.04
C ASP A 149 -23.97 -21.60 2.16
N ARG A 150 -24.01 -20.62 3.09
CA ARG A 150 -22.87 -19.75 3.40
C ARG A 150 -21.67 -20.55 3.89
N TYR A 151 -21.88 -21.50 4.79
CA TYR A 151 -20.79 -22.33 5.30
C TYR A 151 -20.17 -23.20 4.19
N GLN A 152 -21.00 -23.86 3.39
CA GLN A 152 -20.55 -24.71 2.28
C GLN A 152 -19.80 -23.89 1.22
N CYS A 153 -20.31 -22.72 0.86
CA CYS A 153 -19.64 -21.83 -0.09
C CYS A 153 -18.35 -21.23 0.47
N HIS A 154 -18.26 -20.92 1.77
CA HIS A 154 -17.01 -20.48 2.41
C HIS A 154 -15.94 -21.58 2.30
N SER A 155 -16.30 -22.82 2.66
CA SER A 155 -15.39 -23.97 2.59
C SER A 155 -14.91 -24.21 1.15
N TRP A 156 -15.82 -24.15 0.18
CA TRP A 156 -15.48 -24.29 -1.23
C TRP A 156 -14.56 -23.17 -1.72
N ALA A 157 -14.88 -21.90 -1.44
CA ALA A 157 -14.08 -20.75 -1.84
C ALA A 157 -12.67 -20.79 -1.24
N ALA A 158 -12.55 -21.17 0.04
CA ALA A 158 -11.26 -21.34 0.70
C ALA A 158 -10.42 -22.44 0.03
N SER A 159 -11.05 -23.56 -0.36
CA SER A 159 -10.38 -24.65 -1.07
C SER A 159 -9.90 -24.24 -2.48
N GLN A 160 -10.71 -23.46 -3.21
CA GLN A 160 -10.40 -23.00 -4.57
C GLN A 160 -9.26 -21.98 -4.59
N THR A 161 -9.16 -21.17 -3.54
CA THR A 161 -8.22 -20.02 -3.52
C THR A 161 -7.00 -20.24 -2.64
N ASN A 162 -6.98 -21.34 -1.88
CA ASN A 162 -5.98 -21.60 -0.86
C ASN A 162 -5.82 -20.39 0.09
N PHE A 163 -6.96 -19.84 0.53
CA PHE A 163 -7.05 -18.67 1.40
C PHE A 163 -8.31 -18.75 2.26
N ASP A 164 -8.16 -18.65 3.59
CA ASP A 164 -9.27 -18.60 4.55
C ASP A 164 -9.26 -17.24 5.26
N PRO A 165 -10.31 -16.40 5.10
CA PRO A 165 -10.36 -15.08 5.73
C PRO A 165 -10.45 -15.14 7.26
N THR A 166 -10.79 -16.28 7.85
CA THR A 166 -10.83 -16.47 9.31
C THR A 166 -9.46 -16.77 9.92
N ARG A 167 -8.47 -17.10 9.07
CA ARG A 167 -7.11 -17.45 9.46
C ARG A 167 -6.13 -16.53 8.74
N PRO A 168 -5.67 -15.42 9.37
CA PRO A 168 -4.75 -14.50 8.72
C PRO A 168 -3.48 -15.25 8.29
N PRO A 169 -3.10 -15.22 7.00
CA PRO A 169 -1.92 -15.94 6.54
C PRO A 169 -0.65 -15.30 7.10
N GLU A 170 0.27 -16.13 7.59
CA GLU A 170 1.60 -15.70 8.02
C GLU A 170 2.53 -15.60 6.79
N HIS A 171 3.36 -14.57 6.75
CA HIS A 171 4.45 -14.39 5.76
C HIS A 171 4.06 -14.17 4.27
N ILE A 172 2.91 -13.56 3.97
CA ILE A 172 2.60 -13.09 2.60
C ILE A 172 2.68 -11.57 2.48
N SER A 173 2.96 -11.06 1.28
CA SER A 173 2.95 -9.62 1.03
C SER A 173 1.53 -9.06 1.11
N VAL A 174 1.37 -7.78 1.45
CA VAL A 174 0.03 -7.16 1.51
C VAL A 174 -0.63 -7.10 0.13
N SER A 175 0.17 -6.96 -0.93
CA SER A 175 -0.32 -7.08 -2.31
C SER A 175 -0.94 -8.46 -2.57
N GLU A 176 -0.25 -9.51 -2.16
CA GLU A 176 -0.70 -10.89 -2.34
C GLU A 176 -1.92 -11.20 -1.45
N MET A 177 -1.93 -10.70 -0.22
CA MET A 177 -3.05 -10.85 0.72
C MET A 177 -4.33 -10.21 0.16
N GLY A 178 -4.24 -8.99 -0.37
CA GLY A 178 -5.39 -8.32 -0.98
C GLY A 178 -5.90 -9.04 -2.23
N GLN A 179 -5.00 -9.56 -3.06
CA GLN A 179 -5.36 -10.37 -4.23
C GLN A 179 -6.09 -11.65 -3.81
N LYS A 180 -5.52 -12.43 -2.88
CA LYS A 180 -6.14 -13.65 -2.34
C LYS A 180 -7.52 -13.39 -1.74
N ARG A 181 -7.69 -12.27 -1.02
CA ARG A 181 -8.99 -11.86 -0.47
C ARG A 181 -10.01 -11.57 -1.57
N SER A 182 -9.61 -10.85 -2.62
CA SER A 182 -10.48 -10.55 -3.77
C SER A 182 -10.91 -11.83 -4.50
N ASP A 183 -9.97 -12.76 -4.71
CA ASP A 183 -10.26 -14.04 -5.36
C ASP A 183 -11.19 -14.92 -4.52
N TYR A 184 -10.98 -14.97 -3.19
CA TYR A 184 -11.88 -15.64 -2.27
C TYR A 184 -13.31 -15.08 -2.33
N GLN A 185 -13.47 -13.75 -2.33
CA GLN A 185 -14.78 -13.12 -2.42
C GLN A 185 -15.48 -13.44 -3.74
N ARG A 186 -14.74 -13.44 -4.85
CA ARG A 186 -15.26 -13.79 -6.18
C ARG A 186 -15.76 -15.24 -6.21
N ALA A 187 -14.99 -16.17 -5.64
CA ALA A 187 -15.38 -17.57 -5.51
C ALA A 187 -16.62 -17.73 -4.61
N MET A 188 -16.63 -17.11 -3.43
CA MET A 188 -17.78 -17.12 -2.52
C MET A 188 -19.05 -16.61 -3.21
N ALA A 189 -18.95 -15.48 -3.92
CA ALA A 189 -20.07 -14.88 -4.64
C ALA A 189 -20.58 -15.81 -5.75
N ALA A 190 -19.69 -16.44 -6.53
CA ALA A 190 -20.07 -17.36 -7.60
C ALA A 190 -20.79 -18.62 -7.07
N CYS A 191 -20.31 -19.18 -5.95
CA CYS A 191 -20.98 -20.34 -5.33
C CYS A 191 -22.39 -19.98 -4.84
N LEU A 192 -22.54 -18.86 -4.16
CA LEU A 192 -23.83 -18.38 -3.66
C LEU A 192 -24.79 -18.02 -4.81
N ASP A 193 -24.27 -17.42 -5.88
CA ASP A 193 -25.07 -17.14 -7.07
C ASP A 193 -25.61 -18.44 -7.70
N GLY A 194 -24.77 -19.47 -7.83
CA GLY A 194 -25.21 -20.80 -8.29
C GLY A 194 -26.28 -21.45 -7.41
N ARG A 195 -26.35 -21.08 -6.11
CA ARG A 195 -27.37 -21.55 -5.16
C ARG A 195 -28.60 -20.65 -5.09
N GLY A 196 -28.71 -19.67 -5.97
CA GLY A 196 -29.88 -18.80 -6.05
C GLY A 196 -29.84 -17.64 -5.05
N TYR A 197 -28.66 -17.15 -4.68
CA TYR A 197 -28.52 -15.91 -3.90
C TYR A 197 -28.02 -14.77 -4.76
N THR A 198 -28.54 -13.57 -4.51
CA THR A 198 -27.96 -12.34 -5.03
C THR A 198 -26.92 -11.84 -4.04
N VAL A 199 -25.73 -11.57 -4.55
CA VAL A 199 -24.60 -11.05 -3.78
C VAL A 199 -24.31 -9.61 -4.19
N LYS A 200 -24.23 -8.69 -3.23
CA LYS A 200 -23.98 -7.25 -3.42
C LYS A 200 -22.82 -6.77 -2.58
#